data_AF-A0A8J6TUK3-F1
#
_entry.id   AF-A0A8J6TUK3-F1
#
_cell.length_a   1.000
_cell.length_b   1.000
_cell.length_c   1.000
_cell.angle_alpha   90.00
_cell.angle_beta   90.00
_cell.angle_gamma   90.00
#
_symmetry.space_group_name_H-M   'P 1'
#
loop_
_entity.id
_entity.type
_entity.pdbx_description
1 polymer ?
#
loop_
_entity_poly.entity_id
_entity_poly.type
_entity_poly.pdbx_seq_one_letter_code
_entity_poly.pdbx_strand_id
1 'polypeptide(L)'
;MINKVKAFWVIRIFSILICLFSGCGYFESKEDISAWVKQSLEEKIQEGNSLEGLSIGEIALVRESVNKFTGYVEFRLGTDTEKATLTVTLDGSQKMYQCDPPRLLLLKRNLRRLGW
;
A
#
# COMPACT_ATOMS: atom_id res chain seq x y z
N MET A 1 14.38 50.11 24.63
CA MET A 1 14.26 49.20 23.46
C MET A 1 14.73 47.76 23.72
N ILE A 2 14.72 47.25 24.96
CA ILE A 2 15.32 45.93 25.30
C ILE A 2 14.26 44.79 25.44
N ASN A 3 12.97 45.12 25.55
CA ASN A 3 11.93 44.11 25.85
C ASN A 3 11.39 43.34 24.64
N LYS A 4 11.57 43.82 23.40
CA LYS A 4 11.04 43.13 22.21
C LYS A 4 11.87 41.91 21.79
N VAL A 5 13.16 41.89 22.11
CA VAL A 5 14.06 40.79 21.73
C VAL A 5 13.80 39.55 22.59
N LYS A 6 13.58 39.72 23.90
CA LYS A 6 13.32 38.59 24.81
C LYS A 6 12.02 37.86 24.50
N ALA A 7 10.95 38.58 24.12
CA ALA A 7 9.68 37.99 23.73
C ALA A 7 9.80 37.13 22.45
N PHE A 8 10.64 37.54 21.50
CA PHE A 8 10.85 36.82 20.25
C PHE A 8 11.51 35.44 20.46
N TRP A 9 12.48 35.35 21.38
CA TRP A 9 13.14 34.08 21.70
C TRP A 9 12.23 33.11 22.48
N VAL A 10 11.39 33.62 23.38
CA VAL A 10 10.44 32.78 24.16
C VAL A 10 9.36 32.17 23.25
N ILE A 11 8.84 32.94 22.28
CA ILE A 11 7.83 32.45 21.32
C ILE A 11 8.40 31.34 20.42
N ARG A 12 9.65 31.47 19.98
CA ARG A 12 10.33 30.47 19.13
C ARG A 12 10.54 29.13 19.85
N ILE A 13 10.87 29.18 21.14
CA ILE A 13 11.05 27.97 21.96
C ILE A 13 9.70 27.27 22.22
N PHE A 14 8.64 28.04 22.44
CA PHE A 14 7.29 27.49 22.67
C PHE A 14 6.72 26.79 21.41
N SER A 15 6.99 27.31 20.20
CA SER A 15 6.59 26.66 18.94
C SER A 15 7.32 25.34 18.68
N ILE A 16 8.57 25.19 19.13
CA ILE A 16 9.32 23.93 18.97
C ILE A 16 8.80 22.86 19.94
N LEU A 17 8.36 23.27 21.13
CA LEU A 17 7.84 22.35 22.16
C LEU A 17 6.46 21.77 21.80
N ILE A 18 5.61 22.52 21.09
CA ILE A 18 4.28 22.06 20.65
C ILE A 18 4.40 20.96 19.59
N CYS A 19 5.43 20.97 18.74
CA CYS A 19 5.66 19.91 17.75
C CYS A 19 6.12 18.57 18.37
N LEU A 20 6.62 18.57 19.60
CA LEU A 20 7.07 17.35 20.31
C LEU A 20 5.94 16.65 21.09
N PHE A 21 4.83 17.35 21.36
CA PHE A 21 3.64 16.77 22.00
C PHE A 21 2.59 16.26 21.00
N SER A 22 2.78 16.54 19.71
CA SER A 22 2.17 15.76 18.64
C SER A 22 2.85 14.40 18.62
N GLY A 23 2.51 13.54 19.58
CA GLY A 23 2.63 12.11 19.41
C GLY A 23 1.87 11.77 18.14
N CYS A 24 2.57 11.75 17.02
CA CYS A 24 2.15 11.16 15.78
C CYS A 24 1.90 9.69 16.11
N GLY A 25 0.68 9.39 16.58
CA GLY A 25 0.12 8.08 16.37
C GLY A 25 0.22 7.86 14.88
N TYR A 26 1.21 7.08 14.46
CA TYR A 26 1.46 6.75 13.06
C TYR A 26 0.28 5.88 12.63
N PHE A 27 -0.79 6.56 12.26
CA PHE A 27 -2.00 5.93 11.76
C PHE A 27 -1.80 5.81 10.27
N GLU A 28 -1.24 4.67 9.86
CA GLU A 28 -1.05 4.41 8.43
C GLU A 28 -2.39 4.54 7.71
N SER A 29 -2.38 5.38 6.67
CA SER A 29 -3.57 5.58 5.87
C SER A 29 -3.81 4.36 4.98
N LYS A 30 -5.07 4.14 4.58
CA LYS A 30 -5.42 3.06 3.65
C LYS A 30 -4.66 3.22 2.33
N GLU A 31 -4.40 4.45 1.94
CA GLU A 31 -3.70 4.87 0.74
C GLU A 31 -2.23 4.43 0.80
N ASP A 32 -1.55 4.63 1.93
CA ASP A 32 -0.17 4.17 2.15
C ASP A 32 -0.06 2.65 2.07
N ILE A 33 -1.02 1.94 2.69
CA ILE A 33 -1.07 0.47 2.66
C ILE A 33 -1.32 -0.02 1.22
N SER A 34 -2.22 0.63 0.49
CA SER A 34 -2.53 0.27 -0.90
C SER A 34 -1.32 0.47 -1.82
N ALA A 35 -0.59 1.58 -1.64
CA ALA A 35 0.64 1.86 -2.39
C ALA A 35 1.74 0.82 -2.09
N TRP A 36 1.92 0.47 -0.82
CA TRP A 36 2.87 -0.57 -0.40
C TRP A 36 2.52 -1.93 -1.01
N VAL A 37 1.26 -2.39 -0.91
CA VAL A 37 0.84 -3.66 -1.51
C VAL A 37 1.06 -3.66 -3.02
N LYS A 38 0.72 -2.55 -3.69
CA LYS A 38 0.93 -2.42 -5.13
C LYS A 38 2.39 -2.62 -5.50
N GLN A 39 3.28 -1.90 -4.84
CA GLN A 39 4.72 -2.00 -5.09
C GLN A 39 5.22 -3.42 -4.84
N SER A 40 4.88 -4.04 -3.71
CA SER A 40 5.32 -5.40 -3.39
C SER A 40 4.77 -6.46 -4.37
N LEU A 41 3.58 -6.27 -4.91
CA LEU A 41 3.03 -7.15 -5.94
C LEU A 41 3.72 -6.96 -7.30
N GLU A 42 4.03 -5.72 -7.67
CA GLU A 42 4.76 -5.42 -8.91
C GLU A 42 6.17 -5.99 -8.88
N GLU A 43 6.89 -5.85 -7.75
CA GLU A 43 8.20 -6.49 -7.53
C GLU A 43 8.11 -8.01 -7.68
N LYS A 44 7.13 -8.66 -7.02
CA LYS A 44 6.90 -10.10 -7.13
C LYS A 44 6.58 -10.56 -8.56
N ILE A 45 5.87 -9.74 -9.33
CA ILE A 45 5.59 -10.03 -10.75
C ILE A 45 6.87 -9.94 -11.59
N GLN A 46 7.72 -8.95 -11.33
CA GLN A 46 8.99 -8.77 -12.06
C GLN A 46 9.98 -9.89 -11.76
N GLU A 47 10.06 -10.36 -10.52
CA GLU A 47 10.93 -11.47 -10.12
C GLU A 47 10.39 -12.84 -10.59
N GLY A 48 9.07 -12.97 -10.71
CA GLY A 48 8.40 -14.23 -11.01
C GLY A 48 8.17 -14.47 -12.50
N ASN A 49 8.96 -15.35 -13.13
CA ASN A 49 8.72 -15.83 -14.51
C ASN A 49 7.28 -16.38 -14.73
N SER A 50 6.64 -16.91 -13.68
CA SER A 50 5.27 -17.42 -13.74
C SER A 50 4.20 -16.33 -13.85
N LEU A 51 4.53 -15.07 -13.54
CA LEU A 51 3.61 -13.93 -13.52
C LEU A 51 3.92 -12.88 -14.59
N GLU A 52 4.97 -13.10 -15.38
CA GLU A 52 5.37 -12.25 -16.50
C GLU A 52 4.18 -11.88 -17.41
N GLY A 53 4.05 -10.59 -17.71
CA GLY A 53 2.98 -10.00 -18.52
C GLY A 53 1.74 -9.56 -17.74
N LEU A 54 1.64 -9.90 -16.45
CA LEU A 54 0.63 -9.33 -15.57
C LEU A 54 1.00 -7.91 -15.16
N SER A 55 -0.01 -7.08 -14.95
CA SER A 55 0.12 -5.75 -14.36
C SER A 55 -0.94 -5.54 -13.30
N ILE A 56 -0.64 -4.68 -12.32
CA ILE A 56 -1.56 -4.32 -11.24
C ILE A 56 -2.32 -3.07 -11.61
N GLY A 57 -3.65 -3.17 -11.62
CA GLY A 57 -4.58 -2.07 -11.86
C GLY A 57 -4.94 -1.35 -10.57
N GLU A 58 -6.24 -1.35 -10.28
CA GLU A 58 -6.81 -0.80 -9.06
C GLU A 58 -6.57 -1.72 -7.85
N ILE A 59 -6.28 -1.13 -6.69
CA ILE A 59 -6.33 -1.79 -5.40
C ILE A 59 -7.38 -1.08 -4.56
N ALA A 60 -8.38 -1.83 -4.11
CA ALA A 60 -9.42 -1.33 -3.22
C ALA A 60 -9.33 -2.07 -1.89
N LEU A 61 -9.12 -1.31 -0.82
CA LEU A 61 -9.09 -1.83 0.55
C LEU A 61 -10.27 -1.30 1.37
N VAL A 62 -10.76 -2.09 2.29
CA VAL A 62 -11.76 -1.72 3.29
C VAL A 62 -11.19 -2.14 4.63
N ARG A 63 -11.26 -1.25 5.62
CA ARG A 63 -10.79 -1.56 6.96
C ARG A 63 -11.80 -2.47 7.64
N GLU A 64 -11.38 -3.66 8.05
CA GLU A 64 -12.20 -4.58 8.85
C GLU A 64 -11.97 -4.38 10.35
N SER A 65 -10.73 -4.13 10.76
CA SER A 65 -10.36 -3.92 12.16
C SER A 65 -9.21 -2.92 12.28
N VAL A 66 -8.75 -2.66 13.51
CA VAL A 66 -7.60 -1.76 13.77
C VAL A 66 -6.37 -2.19 12.97
N ASN A 67 -6.18 -3.50 12.82
CA ASN A 67 -4.98 -4.13 12.27
C ASN A 67 -5.24 -4.95 11.00
N LYS A 68 -6.45 -4.91 10.42
CA LYS A 68 -6.81 -5.73 9.26
C LYS A 68 -7.58 -4.94 8.22
N PHE A 69 -7.18 -5.12 6.97
CA PHE A 69 -7.85 -4.60 5.79
C PHE A 69 -8.16 -5.76 4.84
N THR A 70 -9.31 -5.71 4.18
CA THR A 70 -9.68 -6.67 3.12
C THR A 70 -10.18 -5.92 1.90
N GLY A 71 -10.15 -6.57 0.75
CA GLY A 71 -10.67 -5.99 -0.48
C GLY A 71 -10.20 -6.76 -1.69
N TYR A 72 -9.85 -6.04 -2.76
CA TYR A 72 -9.43 -6.65 -4.01
C TYR A 72 -8.24 -5.95 -4.65
N VAL A 73 -7.54 -6.72 -5.47
CA VAL A 73 -6.54 -6.25 -6.43
C VAL A 73 -7.01 -6.63 -7.82
N GLU A 74 -6.97 -5.66 -8.72
CA GLU A 74 -7.22 -5.88 -10.13
C GLU A 74 -5.92 -6.29 -10.83
N PHE A 75 -5.95 -7.46 -11.47
CA PHE A 75 -4.87 -7.97 -12.31
C PHE A 75 -5.26 -7.80 -13.78
N ARG A 76 -4.32 -7.33 -14.59
CA ARG A 76 -4.52 -7.10 -16.02
C ARG A 76 -3.52 -7.89 -16.85
N LEU A 77 -4.00 -8.49 -17.94
CA LEU A 77 -3.20 -9.21 -18.94
C LEU A 77 -3.63 -8.76 -20.35
N GLY A 78 -3.02 -7.70 -20.87
CA GLY A 78 -3.47 -7.05 -22.10
C GLY A 78 -4.85 -6.40 -21.89
N THR A 79 -5.87 -6.87 -22.61
CA THR A 79 -7.27 -6.40 -22.47
C THR A 79 -8.06 -7.15 -21.41
N ASP A 80 -7.58 -8.32 -20.95
CA ASP A 80 -8.25 -9.11 -19.93
C ASP A 80 -7.98 -8.52 -18.55
N THR A 81 -9.03 -8.44 -17.74
CA THR A 81 -8.96 -7.93 -16.36
C THR A 81 -9.70 -8.88 -15.44
N GLU A 82 -9.09 -9.24 -14.31
CA GLU A 82 -9.69 -10.08 -13.27
C GLU A 82 -9.36 -9.52 -11.90
N LYS A 83 -10.26 -9.72 -10.94
CA LYS A 83 -10.05 -9.29 -9.55
C LYS A 83 -9.69 -10.48 -8.68
N ALA A 84 -8.73 -10.30 -7.79
CA ALA A 84 -8.41 -11.26 -6.75
C ALA A 84 -8.61 -10.64 -5.37
N THR A 85 -8.93 -11.48 -4.39
CA THR A 85 -9.10 -11.05 -3.01
C THR A 85 -7.75 -10.69 -2.41
N LEU A 86 -7.72 -9.55 -1.71
CA LEU A 86 -6.57 -9.07 -0.96
C LEU A 86 -6.93 -8.98 0.52
N THR A 87 -6.10 -9.55 1.37
CA THR A 87 -6.14 -9.36 2.81
C THR A 87 -4.81 -8.79 3.27
N VAL A 88 -4.84 -7.74 4.09
CA VAL A 88 -3.67 -7.12 4.68
C VAL A 88 -3.81 -7.15 6.20
N THR A 89 -2.76 -7.59 6.88
CA THR A 89 -2.66 -7.62 8.34
C THR A 89 -1.45 -6.81 8.79
N LEU A 90 -1.66 -5.93 9.77
CA LEU A 90 -0.63 -5.13 10.42
C LEU A 90 -0.33 -5.74 11.79
N ASP A 91 0.88 -6.24 12.00
CA ASP A 91 1.29 -6.82 13.28
C ASP A 91 2.45 -6.00 13.87
N GLY A 92 2.09 -5.02 14.70
CA GLY A 92 3.06 -4.05 15.25
C GLY A 92 3.73 -3.25 14.14
N SER A 93 5.03 -3.49 13.93
CA SER A 93 5.83 -2.88 12.86
C SER A 93 5.85 -3.70 11.56
N GLN A 94 5.28 -4.91 11.55
CA GLN A 94 5.26 -5.79 10.40
C GLN A 94 3.99 -5.61 9.58
N LYS A 95 4.12 -5.65 8.25
CA LYS A 95 3.00 -5.63 7.31
C LYS A 95 3.01 -6.92 6.52
N MET A 96 1.89 -7.61 6.50
CA MET A 96 1.72 -8.85 5.75
C MET A 96 0.52 -8.71 4.84
N TYR A 97 0.62 -9.22 3.62
CA TYR A 97 -0.51 -9.32 2.71
C TYR A 97 -0.65 -10.74 2.18
N GLN A 98 -1.90 -11.11 1.90
CA GLN A 98 -2.26 -12.33 1.21
C GLN A 98 -3.08 -11.96 -0.02
N CYS A 99 -2.53 -12.28 -1.19
CA CYS A 99 -3.16 -12.07 -2.48
C CYS A 99 -2.63 -13.10 -3.47
N ASP A 100 -3.51 -13.96 -3.95
CA ASP A 100 -3.17 -14.96 -4.98
C ASP A 100 -3.62 -14.45 -6.35
N PRO A 101 -2.76 -14.51 -7.39
CA PRO A 101 -3.15 -14.11 -8.73
C PRO A 101 -4.33 -14.96 -9.25
N PRO A 102 -5.27 -14.37 -10.01
CA PRO A 102 -6.45 -15.09 -10.48
C PRO A 102 -6.05 -16.18 -11.47
N ARG A 103 -6.40 -17.44 -11.15
CA ARG A 103 -6.05 -18.64 -11.92
C ARG A 103 -6.51 -18.56 -13.39
N LEU A 104 -7.64 -17.92 -13.64
CA LEU A 104 -8.19 -17.76 -14.99
C LEU A 104 -7.28 -16.91 -15.89
N LEU A 105 -6.69 -15.82 -15.39
CA LEU A 105 -5.71 -15.05 -16.19
C LEU A 105 -4.46 -15.85 -16.48
N LEU A 106 -3.96 -16.58 -15.47
CA LEU A 106 -2.77 -17.43 -15.65
C LEU A 106 -3.01 -18.53 -16.69
N LEU A 107 -4.21 -19.13 -16.70
CA LEU A 107 -4.61 -20.12 -17.69
C LEU A 107 -4.69 -19.50 -19.09
N LYS A 108 -5.38 -18.36 -19.24
CA LYS A 108 -5.48 -17.62 -20.52
C LYS A 108 -4.08 -17.28 -21.07
N ARG A 109 -3.16 -16.87 -20.22
CA ARG A 109 -1.76 -16.60 -20.59
C ARG A 109 -1.08 -17.84 -21.16
N ASN A 110 -1.22 -18.98 -20.48
CA ASN A 110 -0.58 -20.22 -20.90
C ASN A 110 -1.17 -20.72 -22.24
N LEU A 111 -2.48 -20.57 -22.45
CA LEU A 111 -3.13 -20.90 -23.72
C LEU A 111 -2.62 -20.01 -24.87
N ARG A 112 -2.50 -18.69 -24.65
CA ARG A 112 -1.91 -17.78 -25.67
C ARG A 112 -0.46 -18.15 -26.02
N ARG A 113 0.35 -18.56 -25.04
CA ARG A 113 1.74 -19.03 -25.31
C ARG A 113 1.76 -20.30 -26.17
N LEU A 114 0.71 -21.11 -26.15
CA LEU A 114 0.59 -22.33 -26.94
C LEU A 114 0.02 -22.09 -28.35
N GLY A 115 -0.26 -20.84 -28.74
CA GLY A 115 -0.74 -20.49 -30.09
C GLY A 115 -2.22 -20.76 -30.33
N TRP A 116 -3.02 -20.80 -29.26
CA TRP A 116 -4.49 -20.92 -29.29
C TRP A 116 -5.17 -19.57 -29.11
#